data_AF-X1MUZ5-F1
#
_entry.id   AF-X1MUZ5-F1
#
_cell.length_a   1.000
_cell.length_b   1.000
_cell.length_c   1.000
_cell.angle_alpha   90.00
_cell.angle_beta   90.00
_cell.angle_gamma   90.00
#
_symmetry.space_group_name_H-M   'P 1'
#
loop_
_entity.id
_entity.type
_entity.pdbx_description
1 polymer ?
#
loop_
_entity_poly.entity_id
_entity_poly.type
_entity_poly.pdbx_seq_one_letter_code
_entity_poly.pdbx_strand_id
1 'polypeptide(L)' 'VGLLNAKVAVVFNTSNTPLEREQNIFGDPLETLWKNCILGLCGIKVFHREMFNIIVTSTLEQRQLWLKNVEHAIAKYFP' A
#
# COMPACT_ATOMS: atom_id res chain seq x y z
N VAL A 1 20.67 -0.42 13.36
CA VAL A 1 20.77 -1.23 12.12
C VAL A 1 19.58 -2.18 12.12
N GLY A 2 18.78 -2.21 11.05
CA GLY A 2 17.62 -3.10 10.95
C GLY A 2 18.04 -4.58 10.87
N LEU A 3 17.31 -5.46 11.54
CA LEU A 3 17.64 -6.89 11.67
C LEU A 3 16.75 -7.81 10.82
N LEU A 4 15.74 -7.26 10.15
CA LEU A 4 14.83 -8.05 9.33
C LEU A 4 15.54 -8.46 8.05
N ASN A 5 15.69 -9.76 7.82
CA ASN A 5 16.28 -10.30 6.59
C ASN A 5 15.28 -10.27 5.42
N ALA A 6 14.87 -9.07 5.02
CA ALA A 6 14.01 -8.83 3.88
C ALA A 6 14.45 -7.56 3.12
N LYS A 7 14.21 -7.54 1.81
CA LYS A 7 14.64 -6.43 0.93
C LYS A 7 13.47 -5.58 0.45
N VAL A 8 12.30 -6.20 0.32
CA VAL A 8 11.11 -5.65 -0.31
C VAL A 8 9.93 -5.83 0.62
N ALA A 9 9.07 -4.82 0.73
CA ALA A 9 7.78 -4.91 1.39
C ALA A 9 6.71 -4.27 0.49
N VAL A 10 5.60 -4.98 0.33
CA VAL A 10 4.42 -4.52 -0.41
C VAL A 10 3.23 -4.48 0.55
N VAL A 11 2.52 -3.36 0.61
CA VAL A 11 1.35 -3.16 1.46
C VAL A 11 0.15 -2.81 0.59
N PHE A 12 -0.90 -3.62 0.68
CA PHE A 12 -2.20 -3.32 0.10
C PHE A 12 -3.18 -3.01 1.22
N ASN A 13 -3.78 -1.83 1.18
CA ASN A 13 -4.82 -1.48 2.15
C ASN A 13 -6.10 -1.05 1.44
N THR A 14 -7.23 -1.26 2.09
CA THR A 14 -8.53 -0.83 1.60
C THR A 14 -9.10 0.26 2.51
N SER A 15 -9.94 1.14 1.98
CA SER A 15 -10.64 2.12 2.79
C SER A 15 -11.93 2.58 2.12
N ASN A 16 -12.82 3.13 2.95
CA ASN A 16 -14.07 3.76 2.52
C ASN A 16 -13.96 5.29 2.48
N THR A 17 -12.77 5.83 2.71
CA THR A 17 -12.48 7.27 2.64
C THR A 17 -12.00 7.61 1.23
N PRO A 18 -12.54 8.65 0.57
CA PRO A 18 -12.01 9.12 -0.71
C PRO A 18 -10.53 9.54 -0.58
N LEU A 19 -9.71 9.21 -1.58
CA LEU A 19 -8.27 9.50 -1.61
C LEU A 19 -7.97 11.00 -1.44
N GLU A 20 -8.72 11.87 -2.11
CA GLU A 20 -8.52 13.31 -2.05
C GLU A 20 -8.70 13.85 -0.62
N ARG A 21 -9.70 13.35 0.11
CA ARG A 21 -9.90 13.72 1.52
C ARG A 21 -8.75 13.24 2.39
N GLU A 22 -8.22 12.06 2.12
CA GLU A 22 -7.12 11.49 2.88
C GLU A 22 -5.82 12.29 2.70
N GLN A 23 -5.53 12.69 1.47
CA GLN A 23 -4.36 13.51 1.15
C GLN A 23 -4.50 14.95 1.66
N ASN A 24 -5.63 15.60 1.37
CA ASN A 24 -5.81 17.02 1.69
C ASN A 24 -5.96 17.30 3.19
N ILE A 25 -6.48 16.33 3.97
CA ILE A 25 -6.70 16.52 5.41
C ILE A 25 -5.59 15.88 6.25
N PHE A 26 -5.13 14.68 5.88
CA PHE A 26 -4.20 13.91 6.73
C PHE A 26 -2.78 13.83 6.18
N GLY A 27 -2.54 14.22 4.93
CA GLY A 27 -1.22 14.16 4.31
C GLY A 27 -0.68 12.75 4.11
N ASP A 28 -1.58 11.75 4.00
CA ASP A 28 -1.28 10.32 3.90
C ASP A 28 -0.35 9.79 5.03
N PRO A 29 -0.84 9.76 6.28
CA PRO A 29 -0.03 9.33 7.43
C PRO A 29 0.36 7.86 7.35
N LEU A 30 -0.40 7.04 6.62
CA LEU A 30 -0.13 5.62 6.42
C LEU A 30 1.13 5.40 5.57
N GLU A 31 1.40 6.27 4.59
CA GLU A 31 2.64 6.23 3.83
C GLU A 31 3.84 6.37 4.77
N THR A 32 3.82 7.40 5.62
CA THR A 32 4.91 7.67 6.57
C THR A 32 5.04 6.57 7.61
N LEU A 33 3.92 6.09 8.15
CA LEU A 33 3.89 5.02 9.15
C LEU A 33 4.56 3.75 8.61
N TRP A 34 4.13 3.26 7.45
CA TRP A 34 4.69 2.05 6.87
C TRP A 34 6.14 2.25 6.44
N LYS A 35 6.42 3.30 5.67
CA LYS A 35 7.73 3.52 5.04
C LYS A 35 8.82 3.85 6.05
N ASN A 36 8.57 4.83 6.92
CA ASN A 36 9.62 5.40 7.78
C ASN A 36 9.62 4.77 9.17
N CYS A 37 8.44 4.63 9.78
CA CYS A 37 8.33 4.24 11.18
C CYS A 37 8.35 2.72 11.39
N ILE A 38 7.96 1.93 10.39
CA ILE A 38 7.95 0.46 10.49
C ILE A 38 9.06 -0.13 9.63
N LEU A 39 8.92 -0.07 8.31
CA LEU A 39 9.77 -0.82 7.37
C LEU A 39 11.18 -0.23 7.26
N GLY A 40 11.30 1.10 7.28
CA GLY A 40 12.57 1.81 7.29
C GLY A 40 13.41 1.48 8.53
N LEU A 41 12.78 1.41 9.71
CA LEU A 41 13.46 1.00 10.95
C LEU A 41 13.89 -0.47 10.91
N CYS A 42 13.13 -1.33 10.24
CA CYS A 42 13.47 -2.74 10.02
C CYS A 42 14.58 -2.94 8.98
N GLY A 43 14.99 -1.90 8.24
CA GLY A 43 16.05 -1.99 7.22
C GLY A 43 15.56 -2.38 5.82
N ILE A 44 14.25 -2.38 5.58
CA ILE A 44 13.68 -2.61 4.25
C ILE A 44 14.01 -1.43 3.34
N LYS A 45 14.54 -1.72 2.14
CA LYS A 45 14.99 -0.69 1.19
C LYS A 45 13.97 -0.41 0.09
N VAL A 46 13.19 -1.42 -0.29
CA VAL A 46 12.17 -1.30 -1.34
C VAL A 46 10.80 -1.42 -0.69
N PHE A 47 10.00 -0.37 -0.85
CA PHE A 47 8.65 -0.29 -0.32
C PHE A 47 7.69 0.11 -1.43
N HIS A 48 6.56 -0.60 -1.51
CA HIS A 48 5.43 -0.22 -2.33
C HIS A 48 4.15 -0.32 -1.52
N ARG A 49 3.29 0.69 -1.64
CA ARG A 49 1.95 0.66 -1.10
C ARG A 49 0.95 1.05 -2.18
N GLU A 50 -0.18 0.36 -2.19
CA GLU A 50 -1.34 0.71 -3.00
C GLU A 50 -2.59 0.67 -2.13
N MET A 51 -3.46 1.64 -2.38
CA MET A 51 -4.66 1.87 -1.59
C MET A 51 -5.91 1.78 -2.48
N PHE A 52 -6.84 0.92 -2.09
CA PHE A 52 -8.08 0.69 -2.82
C PHE A 52 -9.26 1.39 -2.11
N ASN A 53 -9.69 2.53 -2.68
CA ASN A 53 -10.77 3.38 -2.16
C ASN A 53 -11.81 3.63 -3.27
N ILE A 54 -13.11 3.73 -3.03
CA ILE A 54 -13.92 3.50 -1.81
C ILE A 54 -14.56 2.10 -1.93
N ILE A 55 -14.30 1.19 -1.00
CA ILE A 55 -14.80 -0.21 -1.12
C ILE A 55 -16.31 -0.32 -1.01
N VAL A 56 -16.94 0.40 -0.07
CA VAL A 56 -18.35 0.19 0.26
C VAL A 56 -19.29 0.49 -0.90
N THR A 57 -18.91 1.42 -1.78
CA THR A 57 -19.67 1.78 -2.99
C THR A 57 -19.03 1.27 -4.29
N SER A 58 -17.96 0.47 -4.21
CA SER A 58 -17.27 -0.03 -5.42
C SER A 58 -18.10 -1.08 -6.13
N THR A 59 -17.99 -1.14 -7.46
CA THR A 59 -18.58 -2.21 -8.27
C THR A 59 -17.75 -3.49 -8.25
N LEU A 60 -18.30 -4.59 -8.74
CA LEU A 60 -17.57 -5.85 -8.90
C LEU A 60 -16.39 -5.69 -9.86
N GLU A 61 -16.58 -4.96 -10.96
CA GLU A 61 -15.57 -4.72 -11.99
C GLU A 61 -14.38 -3.94 -11.43
N GLN A 62 -14.65 -2.92 -10.59
CA GLN A 62 -13.59 -2.18 -9.89
C GLN A 62 -12.77 -3.10 -8.98
N ARG A 63 -13.44 -3.98 -8.22
CA ARG A 63 -12.76 -4.95 -7.35
C ARG A 63 -11.93 -5.95 -8.13
N GLN A 64 -12.43 -6.43 -9.27
CA GLN A 64 -11.68 -7.33 -10.16
C GLN A 64 -10.45 -6.63 -10.76
N LEU A 65 -10.55 -5.35 -11.11
CA LEU A 65 -9.41 -4.56 -11.55
C LEU A 65 -8.37 -4.42 -10.43
N TRP A 66 -8.78 -4.13 -9.20
CA TRP A 66 -7.86 -4.05 -8.06
C TRP A 66 -7.13 -5.37 -7.79
N LEU A 67 -7.81 -6.51 -7.91
CA LEU A 67 -7.17 -7.82 -7.78
C LEU A 67 -6.12 -8.04 -8.87
N LYS A 68 -6.38 -7.64 -10.12
CA LYS A 68 -5.38 -7.67 -11.19
C LYS A 68 -4.19 -6.74 -10.89
N ASN A 69 -4.42 -5.57 -10.31
CA ASN A 69 -3.33 -4.68 -9.90
C ASN A 69 -2.44 -5.35 -8.84
N VAL A 70 -3.04 -6.04 -7.86
CA VAL A 70 -2.31 -6.82 -6.86
C VAL A 70 -1.44 -7.88 -7.52
N GLU A 71 -1.99 -8.66 -8.44
CA GLU A 71 -1.23 -9.69 -9.18
C GLU A 71 -0.02 -9.08 -9.91
N HIS A 72 -0.22 -7.99 -10.64
CA HIS A 72 0.87 -7.29 -11.35
C HIS A 72 1.93 -6.73 -10.39
N ALA A 73 1.51 -6.12 -9.28
CA ALA A 73 2.42 -5.57 -8.29
C ALA A 73 3.26 -6.67 -7.63
N ILE A 74 2.65 -7.80 -7.26
CA ILE A 74 3.37 -8.93 -6.69
C ILE A 74 4.37 -9.51 -7.69
N ALA A 75 3.97 -9.75 -8.95
CA ALA A 75 4.88 -10.24 -9.99
C ALA A 75 6.06 -9.30 -10.26
N LYS A 76 5.85 -7.98 -10.12
CA LYS A 76 6.90 -6.97 -10.29
C LYS A 76 7.90 -6.94 -9.13
N TYR A 77 7.41 -7.03 -7.89
CA TYR A 77 8.24 -6.85 -6.69
C TYR A 77 8.82 -8.16 -6.13
N PHE A 78 8.24 -9.30 -6.50
CA PHE A 78 8.66 -10.65 -6.11
C PHE A 78 8.71 -11.59 -7.33
N PRO A 79 9.68 -11.40 -8.25
CA PRO A 79 9.86 -12.26 -9.42
C PRO A 79 10.42 -13.65 -9.06
#